data_AF-A0A271M369-F1
#
_entry.id   AF-A0A271M369-F1
#
_cell.length_a   1.000
_cell.length_b   1.000
_cell.length_c   1.000
_cell.angle_alpha   90.00
_cell.angle_beta   90.00
_cell.angle_gamma   90.00
#
_symmetry.space_group_name_H-M   'P 1'
#
loop_
_entity.id
_entity.type
_entity.pdbx_description
1 polymer ?
#
loop_
_entity_poly.entity_id
_entity_poly.type
_entity_poly.pdbx_seq_one_letter_code
_entity_poly.pdbx_strand_id
1 'polypeptide(L)'
;MKILLLPLFRMPSGHHKAAEAIIDHSKAITRQTEVQTVDLLSHFHSGLESVISNFYLKWISKQPTSYSRFYHSFMYSNKQKPTHWSPIALWNKYFKWRLENFIKEENPDLIICTHCYPSKLLNDLKQQGKISTPVVNVYTDFSSMMYGGKHILIIILFLIKKQKNSLLSNAA
;
A
#
# COMPACT_ATOMS: atom_id res chain seq x y z
N MET A 1 -8.23 13.41 15.78
CA MET A 1 -8.29 12.17 14.97
C MET A 1 -6.95 11.95 14.33
N LYS A 2 -6.29 10.83 14.58
CA LYS A 2 -5.00 10.45 14.02
C LYS A 2 -5.18 9.50 12.84
N ILE A 3 -4.73 9.92 11.66
CA ILE A 3 -4.75 9.14 10.43
C ILE A 3 -3.34 8.68 10.10
N LEU A 4 -3.19 7.37 9.87
CA LEU A 4 -1.95 6.79 9.37
C LEU A 4 -2.08 6.51 7.87
N LEU A 5 -1.31 7.22 7.05
CA LEU A 5 -1.21 7.00 5.61
C LEU A 5 -0.04 6.05 5.30
N LEU A 6 -0.33 4.91 4.68
CA LEU A 6 0.63 3.86 4.35
C LEU A 6 0.82 3.71 2.84
N PRO A 7 1.71 4.51 2.23
CA PRO A 7 2.22 4.24 0.91
C PRO A 7 3.23 3.08 0.92
N LEU A 8 3.40 2.43 -0.24
CA LEU A 8 4.52 1.49 -0.42
C LEU A 8 5.80 2.17 -0.91
N PHE A 9 5.66 3.25 -1.67
CA PHE A 9 6.78 4.00 -2.26
C PHE A 9 6.54 5.48 -1.99
N ARG A 10 7.60 6.26 -1.77
CA ARG A 10 7.51 7.73 -1.68
C ARG A 10 7.24 8.39 -3.03
N MET A 11 7.31 7.63 -4.12
CA MET A 11 7.11 8.15 -5.47
C MET A 11 5.67 8.65 -5.67
N PRO A 12 5.46 9.92 -6.08
CA PRO A 12 4.14 10.47 -6.28
C PRO A 12 3.42 9.70 -7.39
N SER A 13 2.21 9.22 -7.09
CA SER A 13 1.37 8.45 -8.02
C SER A 13 -0.09 8.90 -7.91
N GLY A 14 -0.95 8.42 -8.80
CA GLY A 14 -2.39 8.68 -8.72
C GLY A 14 -2.98 8.30 -7.37
N HIS A 15 -2.51 7.19 -6.79
CA HIS A 15 -2.95 6.71 -5.47
C HIS A 15 -2.59 7.67 -4.34
N HIS A 16 -1.40 8.29 -4.40
CA HIS A 16 -0.97 9.29 -3.43
C HIS A 16 -1.87 10.52 -3.47
N LYS A 17 -2.09 11.08 -4.67
CA LYS A 17 -2.98 12.25 -4.85
C LYS A 17 -4.41 11.97 -4.39
N ALA A 18 -4.92 10.78 -4.65
CA ALA A 18 -6.25 10.37 -4.20
C ALA A 18 -6.35 10.29 -2.66
N ALA A 19 -5.34 9.73 -2.01
CA ALA A 19 -5.29 9.68 -0.55
C ALA A 19 -5.12 11.07 0.08
N GLU A 20 -4.26 11.92 -0.50
CA GLU A 20 -4.09 13.31 -0.08
C GLU A 20 -5.41 14.09 -0.18
N ALA A 21 -6.16 13.93 -1.28
CA ALA A 21 -7.47 14.57 -1.43
C ALA A 21 -8.48 14.14 -0.36
N ILE A 22 -8.49 12.85 0.03
CA ILE A 22 -9.32 12.35 1.13
C ILE A 22 -8.89 12.98 2.47
N ILE A 23 -7.58 13.05 2.70
CA ILE A 23 -7.00 13.63 3.92
C ILE A 23 -7.33 15.12 4.02
N ASP A 24 -7.17 15.87 2.94
CA ASP A 24 -7.42 17.32 2.91
C ASP A 24 -8.90 17.63 3.16
N HIS A 25 -9.79 16.85 2.56
CA HIS A 25 -11.22 16.94 2.86
C HIS A 25 -11.53 16.61 4.33
N SER A 26 -10.86 15.60 4.90
CA SER A 26 -11.01 15.24 6.31
C SER A 26 -10.52 16.34 7.27
N LYS A 27 -9.41 17.00 6.94
CA LYS A 27 -8.92 18.19 7.69
C LYS A 27 -9.90 19.36 7.62
N ALA A 28 -10.55 19.55 6.49
CA ALA A 28 -11.54 20.62 6.32
C ALA A 28 -12.79 20.40 7.19
N ILE A 29 -13.21 19.15 7.39
CA ILE A 29 -14.35 18.80 8.24
C ILE A 29 -13.96 18.81 9.73
N THR A 30 -12.82 18.22 10.05
CA THR A 30 -12.37 18.03 11.43
C THR A 30 -11.05 18.78 11.63
N ARG A 31 -11.10 19.95 12.29
CA ARG A 31 -9.94 20.84 12.52
C ARG A 31 -8.82 20.24 13.37
N GLN A 32 -9.01 19.04 13.93
CA GLN A 32 -8.03 18.32 14.76
C GLN A 32 -7.64 16.97 14.13
N THR A 33 -7.40 16.96 12.82
CA THR A 33 -6.92 15.76 12.11
C THR A 33 -5.40 15.80 11.96
N GLU A 34 -4.72 14.90 12.66
CA GLU A 34 -3.28 14.67 12.52
C GLU A 34 -3.04 13.56 11.50
N VAL A 35 -2.13 13.78 10.55
CA VAL A 35 -1.83 12.79 9.50
C VAL A 35 -0.35 12.48 9.52
N GLN A 36 -0.03 11.21 9.70
CA GLN A 36 1.32 10.69 9.63
C GLN A 36 1.44 9.80 8.39
N THR A 37 2.40 10.10 7.52
CA THR A 37 2.66 9.29 6.32
C THR A 37 3.89 8.44 6.54
N VAL A 38 3.75 7.11 6.43
CA VAL A 38 4.83 6.16 6.69
C VAL A 38 4.97 5.18 5.54
N ASP A 39 6.10 5.31 4.82
CA ASP A 39 6.53 4.31 3.84
C ASP A 39 7.05 3.07 4.58
N LEU A 40 6.37 1.94 4.43
CA LEU A 40 6.71 0.72 5.16
C LEU A 40 8.07 0.13 4.79
N LEU A 41 8.53 0.30 3.55
CA LEU A 41 9.83 -0.23 3.13
C LEU A 41 10.94 0.61 3.76
N SER A 42 10.87 1.92 3.58
CA SER A 42 11.86 2.86 4.10
C SER A 42 11.86 2.95 5.62
N HIS A 43 10.70 2.79 6.26
CA HIS A 43 10.57 2.86 7.71
C HIS A 43 11.17 1.63 8.41
N PHE A 44 11.03 0.43 7.84
CA PHE A 44 11.59 -0.78 8.44
C PHE A 44 13.04 -1.08 8.02
N HIS A 45 13.48 -0.59 6.87
CA HIS A 45 14.88 -0.68 6.47
C HIS A 45 15.26 0.49 5.56
N SER A 46 16.21 1.31 6.01
CA SER A 46 16.76 2.37 5.18
C SER A 46 17.39 1.76 3.91
N GLY A 47 17.02 2.30 2.75
CA GLY A 47 17.57 1.86 1.46
C GLY A 47 16.85 0.69 0.76
N LEU A 48 15.97 -0.06 1.44
CA LEU A 48 15.17 -1.10 0.76
C LEU A 48 14.25 -0.52 -0.31
N GLU A 49 13.66 0.65 -0.05
CA GLU A 49 12.83 1.34 -1.03
C GLU A 49 13.59 1.59 -2.34
N SER A 50 14.84 2.09 -2.24
CA SER A 50 15.66 2.39 -3.42
C SER A 50 16.08 1.12 -4.17
N VAL A 51 16.48 0.07 -3.46
CA VAL A 51 16.85 -1.21 -4.07
C VAL A 51 15.66 -1.85 -4.77
N ILE A 52 14.52 -1.95 -4.08
CA ILE A 52 13.31 -2.54 -4.62
C ILE A 52 12.81 -1.70 -5.78
N SER A 53 12.68 -0.38 -5.65
CA SER A 53 12.17 0.48 -6.73
C SER A 53 13.04 0.40 -7.99
N ASN A 54 14.37 0.45 -7.85
CA ASN A 54 15.29 0.35 -8.98
C ASN A 54 15.25 -1.02 -9.66
N PHE A 55 15.12 -2.10 -8.89
CA PHE A 55 15.03 -3.45 -9.44
C PHE A 55 13.64 -3.71 -10.05
N TYR A 56 12.58 -3.32 -9.36
CA TYR A 56 11.17 -3.42 -9.75
C TYR A 56 10.89 -2.68 -11.06
N LEU A 57 11.24 -1.39 -11.15
CA LEU A 57 10.99 -0.57 -12.33
C LEU A 57 11.76 -1.13 -13.55
N LYS A 58 13.00 -1.60 -13.34
CA LYS A 58 13.78 -2.26 -14.40
C LYS A 58 13.20 -3.61 -14.79
N TRP A 59 12.64 -4.36 -13.87
CA TRP A 59 12.06 -5.68 -14.16
C TRP A 59 10.73 -5.56 -14.90
N ILE A 60 9.84 -4.67 -14.49
CA ILE A 60 8.58 -4.43 -15.21
C ILE A 60 8.84 -3.94 -16.64
N SER A 61 9.79 -3.02 -16.80
CA SER A 61 10.12 -2.48 -18.13
C SER A 61 10.76 -3.53 -19.05
N LYS A 62 11.61 -4.42 -18.53
CA LYS A 62 12.32 -5.42 -19.35
C LYS A 62 11.56 -6.74 -19.55
N GLN A 63 10.87 -7.23 -18.51
CA GLN A 63 10.25 -8.56 -18.54
C GLN A 63 8.92 -8.58 -17.76
N PRO A 64 7.86 -7.93 -18.29
CA PRO A 64 6.59 -7.76 -17.59
C PRO A 64 5.86 -9.09 -17.30
N THR A 65 6.00 -10.08 -18.18
CA THR A 65 5.35 -11.40 -18.03
C THR A 65 5.94 -12.21 -16.89
N SER A 66 7.26 -12.24 -16.75
CA SER A 66 7.94 -12.93 -15.64
C SER A 66 7.67 -12.22 -14.32
N TYR A 67 7.68 -10.89 -14.32
CA TYR A 67 7.28 -10.10 -13.15
C TYR A 67 5.84 -10.42 -12.72
N SER A 68 4.89 -10.43 -13.65
CA SER A 68 3.49 -10.74 -13.35
C SER A 68 3.32 -12.13 -12.72
N ARG A 69 4.07 -13.14 -13.17
CA ARG A 69 4.02 -14.50 -12.59
C ARG A 69 4.61 -14.55 -11.19
N PHE A 70 5.78 -13.94 -11.00
CA PHE A 70 6.42 -13.84 -9.70
C PHE A 70 5.51 -13.11 -8.70
N TYR A 71 4.98 -11.96 -9.12
CA TYR A 71 4.11 -11.13 -8.30
C TYR A 71 2.80 -11.84 -7.96
N HIS A 72 2.18 -12.52 -8.94
CA HIS A 72 0.99 -13.34 -8.71
C HIS A 72 1.28 -14.46 -7.70
N SER A 73 2.39 -15.17 -7.84
CA SER A 73 2.81 -16.18 -6.87
C SER A 73 3.01 -15.56 -5.47
N PHE A 74 3.75 -14.45 -5.38
CA PHE A 74 4.02 -13.73 -4.13
C PHE A 74 2.74 -13.25 -3.42
N MET A 75 1.77 -12.73 -4.16
CA MET A 75 0.50 -12.23 -3.61
C MET A 75 -0.51 -13.35 -3.30
N TYR A 76 -0.64 -14.36 -4.17
CA TYR A 76 -1.62 -15.45 -4.06
C TYR A 76 -1.08 -16.71 -3.37
N SER A 77 0.16 -16.71 -2.87
CA SER A 77 0.77 -17.83 -2.14
C SER A 77 -0.02 -18.27 -0.89
N ASN A 78 -1.12 -17.60 -0.49
CA ASN A 78 -2.00 -18.10 0.56
C ASN A 78 -2.78 -19.37 0.16
N LYS A 79 -2.92 -19.70 -1.13
CA LYS A 79 -3.67 -20.90 -1.56
C LYS A 79 -2.85 -22.19 -1.53
N GLN A 80 -1.52 -22.11 -1.59
CA GLN A 80 -0.63 -23.26 -1.40
C GLN A 80 0.04 -23.05 -0.06
N LYS A 81 -0.08 -23.98 0.89
CA LYS A 81 0.60 -23.89 2.20
C LYS A 81 2.06 -23.49 1.94
N PRO A 82 2.45 -22.22 2.21
CA PRO A 82 3.83 -21.85 1.99
C PRO A 82 4.62 -22.72 2.96
N THR A 83 5.65 -23.40 2.47
CA THR A 83 6.63 -24.00 3.38
C THR A 83 7.06 -22.87 4.31
N HIS A 84 6.93 -23.10 5.62
CA HIS A 84 7.18 -22.10 6.67
C HIS A 84 8.61 -21.49 6.62
N TRP A 85 9.45 -22.03 5.72
CA TRP A 85 10.86 -21.76 5.52
C TRP A 85 11.17 -21.04 4.20
N SER A 86 10.18 -20.67 3.39
CA SER A 86 10.48 -19.86 2.19
C SER A 86 10.92 -18.45 2.60
N PRO A 87 11.95 -17.86 1.95
CA PRO A 87 12.39 -16.49 2.22
C PRO A 87 11.24 -15.46 2.17
N ILE A 88 10.29 -15.66 1.25
CA ILE A 88 9.09 -14.83 1.08
C ILE A 88 8.17 -14.92 2.31
N ALA A 89 7.96 -16.12 2.86
CA ALA A 89 7.12 -16.28 4.05
C ALA A 89 7.76 -15.63 5.28
N LEU A 90 9.09 -15.78 5.45
CA LEU A 90 9.84 -15.12 6.52
C LEU A 90 9.78 -13.60 6.38
N TRP A 91 9.94 -13.08 5.16
CA TRP A 91 9.81 -11.66 4.85
C TRP A 91 8.42 -11.12 5.23
N ASN A 92 7.36 -11.77 4.76
CA ASN A 92 6.00 -11.36 5.09
C ASN A 92 5.72 -11.44 6.60
N LYS A 93 6.23 -12.46 7.30
CA LYS A 93 6.10 -12.57 8.76
C LYS A 93 6.82 -11.42 9.48
N TYR A 94 8.02 -11.06 9.04
CA TYR A 94 8.79 -9.96 9.59
C TYR A 94 8.08 -8.61 9.42
N PHE A 95 7.68 -8.27 8.20
CA PHE A 95 6.95 -7.02 7.91
C PHE A 95 5.61 -6.96 8.64
N LYS A 96 4.91 -8.08 8.73
CA LYS A 96 3.65 -8.17 9.46
C LYS A 96 3.82 -7.91 10.96
N TRP A 97 4.82 -8.53 11.59
CA TRP A 97 5.14 -8.30 13.00
C TRP A 97 5.53 -6.85 13.26
N ARG A 98 6.35 -6.25 12.38
CA ARG A 98 6.73 -4.84 12.50
C ARG A 98 5.55 -3.89 12.32
N LEU A 99 4.71 -4.14 11.32
CA LEU A 99 3.50 -3.35 11.08
C LEU A 99 2.52 -3.43 12.25
N GLU A 100 2.35 -4.61 12.85
CA GLU A 100 1.51 -4.78 14.04
C GLU A 100 1.99 -3.92 15.22
N ASN A 101 3.29 -3.99 15.55
CA ASN A 101 3.85 -3.20 16.64
C ASN A 101 3.74 -1.71 16.36
N PHE A 102 4.05 -1.30 15.12
CA PHE A 102 3.96 0.09 14.71
C PHE A 102 2.52 0.64 14.82
N ILE A 103 1.50 -0.10 14.39
CA ILE A 103 0.10 0.32 14.54
C ILE A 103 -0.29 0.41 16.02
N LYS A 104 0.18 -0.51 16.87
CA LYS A 104 -0.10 -0.48 18.32
C LYS A 104 0.55 0.72 19.01
N GLU A 105 1.78 1.06 18.64
CA GLU A 105 2.52 2.20 19.17
C GLU A 105 1.88 3.53 18.74
N GLU A 106 1.56 3.66 17.45
CA GLU A 106 0.97 4.89 16.92
C GLU A 106 -0.50 5.08 17.31
N ASN A 107 -1.21 3.98 17.59
CA ASN A 107 -2.62 3.92 17.94
C ASN A 107 -3.53 4.83 17.07
N PRO A 108 -3.54 4.66 15.73
CA PRO A 108 -4.31 5.51 14.83
C PRO A 108 -5.81 5.22 14.91
N ASP A 109 -6.62 6.26 14.67
CA ASP A 109 -8.08 6.15 14.54
C ASP A 109 -8.50 5.57 13.17
N LEU A 110 -7.68 5.80 12.14
CA LEU A 110 -7.92 5.38 10.77
C LEU A 110 -6.60 5.10 10.06
N ILE A 111 -6.55 4.01 9.28
CA ILE A 111 -5.44 3.69 8.40
C ILE A 111 -5.89 3.86 6.95
N ILE A 112 -5.19 4.68 6.17
CA ILE A 112 -5.39 4.83 4.72
C ILE A 112 -4.22 4.15 4.02
N CYS A 113 -4.52 3.25 3.08
CA CYS A 113 -3.53 2.47 2.36
C CYS A 113 -3.68 2.69 0.85
N THR A 114 -2.58 2.97 0.16
CA THR A 114 -2.59 3.29 -1.30
C THR A 114 -2.04 2.18 -2.17
N HIS A 115 -1.59 1.06 -1.57
CA HIS A 115 -0.92 -0.02 -2.28
C HIS A 115 -1.38 -1.40 -1.79
N CYS A 116 -1.42 -2.36 -2.70
CA CYS A 116 -1.91 -3.72 -2.45
C CYS A 116 -1.04 -4.52 -1.45
N TYR A 117 0.29 -4.34 -1.44
CA TYR A 117 1.16 -5.05 -0.49
C TYR A 117 0.90 -4.68 0.98
N PRO A 118 0.94 -3.40 1.41
CA PRO A 118 0.53 -3.01 2.76
C PRO A 118 -0.91 -3.43 3.06
N SER A 119 -1.82 -3.30 2.10
CA SER A 119 -3.20 -3.77 2.25
C SER A 119 -3.28 -5.27 2.56
N LYS A 120 -2.47 -6.11 1.92
CA LYS A 120 -2.44 -7.55 2.19
C LYS A 120 -2.01 -7.82 3.63
N LEU A 121 -0.94 -7.18 4.10
CA LEU A 121 -0.46 -7.33 5.48
C LEU A 121 -1.52 -6.89 6.50
N LEU A 122 -2.16 -5.73 6.27
CA LEU A 122 -3.25 -5.22 7.11
C LEU A 122 -4.45 -6.16 7.12
N ASN A 123 -4.83 -6.73 5.97
CA ASN A 123 -5.93 -7.68 5.89
C ASN A 123 -5.62 -8.93 6.70
N ASP A 124 -4.41 -9.46 6.56
CA ASP A 124 -3.99 -10.64 7.30
C ASP A 124 -3.88 -10.36 8.81
N LEU A 125 -3.55 -9.13 9.23
CA LEU A 125 -3.56 -8.72 10.64
C LEU A 125 -4.99 -8.61 11.18
N LYS A 126 -5.91 -8.03 10.41
CA LYS A 126 -7.34 -7.96 10.74
C LYS A 126 -7.98 -9.33 10.88
N GLN A 127 -7.74 -10.22 9.90
CA GLN A 127 -8.26 -11.61 9.96
C GLN A 127 -7.76 -12.37 11.18
N GLN A 128 -6.57 -12.04 11.69
CA GLN A 128 -6.00 -12.64 12.90
C GLN A 128 -6.46 -11.94 14.19
N GLY A 129 -7.31 -10.91 14.13
CA GLY A 129 -7.75 -10.15 15.30
C GLY A 129 -6.65 -9.32 15.96
N LYS A 130 -5.51 -9.11 15.28
CA LYS A 130 -4.36 -8.37 15.84
C LYS A 130 -4.51 -6.86 15.81
N ILE A 131 -5.37 -6.36 14.93
CA ILE A 131 -5.73 -4.94 14.83
C ILE A 131 -7.25 -4.81 14.68
N SER A 132 -7.84 -3.83 15.36
CA SER A 132 -9.26 -3.44 15.23
C SER A 132 -9.45 -2.15 14.46
N THR A 133 -8.39 -1.36 14.25
CA THR A 133 -8.42 -0.06 13.60
C THR A 133 -9.10 -0.13 12.21
N PRO A 134 -10.01 0.79 11.87
CA PRO A 134 -10.55 0.94 10.53
C PRO A 134 -9.42 1.09 9.48
N VAL A 135 -9.55 0.37 8.37
CA VAL A 135 -8.60 0.44 7.24
C VAL A 135 -9.38 0.77 5.98
N VAL A 136 -8.89 1.76 5.24
CA VAL A 136 -9.42 2.21 3.96
C VAL A 136 -8.35 2.04 2.89
N ASN A 137 -8.63 1.24 1.89
CA ASN A 137 -7.76 1.13 0.71
C ASN A 137 -8.21 2.13 -0.36
N VAL A 138 -7.26 2.90 -0.90
CA VAL A 138 -7.48 3.87 -1.98
C VAL A 138 -6.71 3.41 -3.20
N TYR A 139 -7.44 2.88 -4.19
CA TYR A 139 -6.87 2.44 -5.46
C TYR A 139 -7.33 3.33 -6.61
N THR A 140 -6.40 3.71 -7.49
CA THR A 140 -6.68 4.47 -8.71
C THR A 140 -6.64 3.63 -9.99
N ASP A 141 -6.29 2.34 -9.89
CA ASP A 141 -6.26 1.39 -11.01
C ASP A 141 -6.80 0.00 -10.63
N PHE A 142 -7.36 -0.70 -11.61
CA PHE A 142 -7.98 -2.02 -11.41
C PHE A 142 -6.95 -3.13 -11.12
N SER A 143 -5.68 -2.96 -11.54
CA SER A 143 -4.64 -3.99 -11.34
C SER A 143 -4.32 -4.18 -9.86
N SER A 144 -4.17 -3.08 -9.11
CA SER A 144 -3.95 -3.09 -7.66
C SER A 144 -5.12 -3.69 -6.87
N MET A 145 -6.34 -3.55 -7.39
CA MET A 145 -7.56 -4.05 -6.73
C MET A 145 -7.66 -5.58 -6.73
N MET A 146 -7.17 -6.27 -7.77
CA MET A 146 -7.24 -7.75 -7.84
C MET A 146 -6.51 -8.43 -6.67
N TYR A 147 -5.62 -7.69 -6.01
CA TYR A 147 -4.80 -8.13 -4.87
C TYR A 147 -5.27 -7.57 -3.51
N GLY A 148 -6.34 -6.77 -3.48
CA GLY A 148 -6.90 -6.19 -2.26
C GLY A 148 -7.60 -7.24 -1.37
N GLY A 149 -7.38 -7.14 -0.06
CA GLY A 149 -7.98 -8.06 0.92
C GLY A 149 -9.49 -7.86 1.12
N LYS A 150 -10.22 -8.95 1.38
CA LYS A 150 -11.70 -8.97 1.49
C LYS A 150 -12.27 -8.33 2.76
N HIS A 151 -11.46 -8.08 3.79
CA HIS A 151 -11.92 -7.56 5.10
C HIS A 151 -11.53 -6.08 5.33
N ILE A 152 -11.20 -5.38 4.25
CA ILE A 152 -10.84 -3.97 4.27
C ILE A 152 -11.89 -3.20 3.45
N LEU A 153 -12.27 -2.02 3.91
CA LEU A 153 -13.12 -1.14 3.12
C LEU A 153 -12.30 -0.64 1.93
N ILE A 154 -12.72 -0.98 0.72
CA ILE A 154 -12.07 -0.56 -0.51
C ILE A 154 -12.83 0.64 -1.07
N ILE A 155 -12.17 1.80 -1.13
CA ILE A 155 -12.65 2.97 -1.85
C ILE A 155 -11.91 3.03 -3.19
N ILE A 156 -12.67 2.84 -4.27
CA ILE A 156 -12.16 2.96 -5.63
C ILE A 156 -12.44 4.39 -6.08
N LEU A 157 -11.39 5.20 -6.20
CA LEU A 157 -11.49 6.50 -6.86
C LEU A 157 -11.11 6.30 -8.32
N PHE A 158 -12.13 6.22 -9.18
CA PHE A 158 -11.91 6.25 -10.62
C PHE A 158 -11.49 7.66 -11.00
N LEU A 159 -10.18 7.93 -10.99
CA LEU A 159 -9.65 9.15 -11.59
C LEU A 159 -9.91 9.03 -13.10
N ILE A 160 -11.01 9.64 -13.54
CA ILE A 160 -11.33 9.81 -14.95
C ILE A 160 -10.08 10.34 -15.64
N LYS A 161 -9.73 9.67 -16.73
CA LYS A 161 -8.52 9.72 -17.57
C LYS A 161 -8.20 11.11 -18.17
N LYS A 162 -8.29 12.20 -17.40
CA LYS A 162 -8.17 13.60 -17.86
C LYS A 162 -6.84 14.27 -17.47
N GLN A 163 -5.90 13.53 -16.88
CA GLN A 163 -4.60 14.08 -16.41
C GLN A 163 -3.37 13.56 -17.16
N LYS A 164 -3.54 12.81 -18.26
CA LYS A 164 -2.41 12.44 -19.15
C LYS A 164 -2.08 13.56 -20.16
N ASN A 165 -3.06 14.34 -20.59
CA ASN A 165 -2.86 15.36 -21.63
C ASN A 165 -2.34 16.71 -21.12
N SER A 166 -2.54 17.06 -19.83
CA SER A 166 -2.04 18.35 -19.31
C SER A 166 -0.55 18.34 -18.95
N LEU A 167 0.07 17.17 -18.81
CA LEU A 167 1.51 17.05 -18.57
C LEU A 167 2.31 17.02 -19.89
N LEU A 168 1.67 16.62 -21.01
CA LEU A 168 2.30 16.62 -22.33
C LEU A 168 2.15 17.97 -23.05
N SER A 169 1.19 18.82 -22.66
CA SER A 169 1.04 20.17 -23.22
C SER A 169 1.97 21.21 -22.62
N ASN A 170 2.58 20.92 -21.46
CA ASN A 170 3.54 21.82 -20.79
C ASN A 170 5.00 21.39 -20.99
N ALA A 171 5.23 20.39 -21.85
CA ALA A 171 6.54 19.88 -22.25
C ALA A 171 6.76 19.99 -23.77
N ALA A 172 5.92 20.78 -24.46
CA ALA A 172 6.04 21.13 -25.87
C ALA A 172 6.23 22.65 -25.99
#